data_AF-A0A936Y736-F1
#
_entry.id   AF-A0A936Y736-F1
#
_cell.length_a   1.000
_cell.length_b   1.000
_cell.length_c   1.000
_cell.angle_alpha   90.00
_cell.angle_beta   90.00
_cell.angle_gamma   90.00
#
_symmetry.space_group_name_H-M   'P 1'
#
loop_
_entity.id
_entity.type
_entity.pdbx_description
1 polymer ?
#
loop_
_entity_poly.entity_id
_entity_poly.type
_entity_poly.pdbx_seq_one_letter_code
_entity_poly.pdbx_strand_id
1 'polypeptide(L)'
;MIRNKFIVTFFIVSLAACSKQFNLPVSSSETQRTGGTNFYKTVAAWKWAARDSLAVQEILAGNIPSFLKKFVAVTSTIKDSIGISHHAVFYVSPDYLAVGTNEDWVRIPLTPMAAQKIADSFHCFLPTRKMVDLIYQQAAVKLEPVPMYAFRDSSVTMWQHHLIIEGQRKGRRGLIAGIKKDVVLSGKISRDPKPNREAIYGWHQLNGNPIQPLYTGHINWWVDYSHGVRLIYRKIKVDGKEMDYTDVLKHALYQKLLCDEDRCDFYKYSY
;
A
#
# COMPACT_ATOMS: atom_id res chain seq x y z
N MET A 1 29.90 -61.93 2.98
CA MET A 1 28.69 -61.06 2.99
C MET A 1 29.07 -59.72 3.58
N ILE A 2 29.33 -58.71 2.75
CA ILE A 2 29.48 -57.31 3.19
C ILE A 2 28.53 -56.51 2.31
N ARG A 3 27.54 -55.85 2.93
CA ARG A 3 26.45 -55.14 2.24
C ARG A 3 26.64 -53.64 2.50
N ASN A 4 27.22 -52.94 1.52
CA ASN A 4 27.37 -51.48 1.54
C ASN A 4 25.99 -50.81 1.53
N LYS A 5 25.71 -49.96 2.51
CA LYS A 5 24.57 -49.04 2.51
C LYS A 5 25.03 -47.71 1.92
N PHE A 6 24.58 -47.40 0.72
CA PHE A 6 24.65 -46.05 0.16
C PHE A 6 23.64 -45.15 0.86
N ILE A 7 24.12 -44.11 1.54
CA ILE A 7 23.30 -43.01 2.04
C ILE A 7 23.29 -41.94 0.95
N VAL A 8 22.14 -41.72 0.32
CA VAL A 8 21.93 -40.64 -0.63
C VAL A 8 21.42 -39.43 0.15
N THR A 9 22.29 -38.43 0.36
CA THR A 9 21.93 -37.16 0.98
C THR A 9 21.27 -36.28 -0.08
N PHE A 10 19.96 -36.05 0.05
CA PHE A 10 19.22 -35.10 -0.78
C PHE A 10 19.62 -33.66 -0.38
N PHE A 11 20.45 -33.01 -1.20
CA PHE A 11 20.69 -31.57 -1.09
C PHE A 11 19.44 -30.83 -1.57
N ILE A 12 18.66 -30.28 -0.64
CA ILE A 12 17.62 -29.31 -0.96
C ILE A 12 18.32 -28.00 -1.32
N VAL A 13 18.44 -27.75 -2.63
CA VAL A 13 18.87 -26.45 -3.15
C VAL A 13 17.72 -25.48 -2.93
N SER A 14 17.77 -24.70 -1.85
CA SER A 14 16.93 -23.52 -1.69
C SER A 14 17.33 -22.51 -2.76
N LEU A 15 16.57 -22.47 -3.86
CA LEU A 15 16.59 -21.37 -4.81
C LEU A 15 16.12 -20.13 -4.07
N ALA A 16 17.07 -19.33 -3.57
CA ALA A 16 16.81 -17.96 -3.17
C ALA A 16 16.37 -17.22 -4.44
N ALA A 17 15.06 -17.13 -4.66
CA ALA A 17 14.49 -16.28 -5.68
C ALA A 17 14.96 -14.86 -5.35
N CYS A 18 15.91 -14.36 -6.14
CA CYS A 18 16.34 -12.97 -6.10
C CYS A 18 15.09 -12.15 -6.42
N SER A 19 14.39 -11.68 -5.39
CA SER A 19 13.18 -10.88 -5.54
C SER A 19 13.61 -9.62 -6.28
N LYS A 20 13.22 -9.49 -7.54
CA LYS A 20 13.50 -8.29 -8.34
C LYS A 20 12.91 -7.09 -7.59
N GLN A 21 13.78 -6.30 -6.98
CA GLN A 21 13.40 -5.06 -6.33
C GLN A 21 13.18 -4.02 -7.44
N PHE A 22 12.00 -3.42 -7.47
CA PHE A 22 11.69 -2.35 -8.43
C PHE A 22 11.98 -1.00 -7.78
N ASN A 23 12.78 -0.16 -8.42
CA ASN A 23 13.04 1.19 -7.94
C ASN A 23 12.11 2.17 -8.65
N LEU A 24 11.34 2.93 -7.87
CA LEU A 24 10.48 3.99 -8.38
C LEU A 24 11.34 5.15 -8.91
N PRO A 25 11.16 5.59 -10.17
CA PRO A 25 11.94 6.66 -10.76
C PRO A 25 11.45 8.04 -10.25
N VAL A 26 11.82 8.40 -9.02
CA VAL A 26 11.52 9.72 -8.43
C VAL A 26 12.81 10.51 -8.30
N SER A 27 12.89 11.64 -9.02
CA SER A 27 13.95 12.65 -8.87
C SER A 27 14.08 13.05 -7.40
N SER A 28 15.31 13.13 -6.88
CA SER A 28 15.58 13.71 -5.57
C SER A 28 16.46 14.94 -5.76
N SER A 29 15.93 16.11 -5.44
CA SER A 29 16.78 17.24 -5.05
C SER A 29 17.20 17.02 -3.60
N GLU A 30 18.50 16.86 -3.34
CA GLU A 30 19.03 16.69 -1.97
C GLU A 30 19.04 18.01 -1.18
N THR A 31 18.93 19.14 -1.86
CA THR A 31 18.92 20.45 -1.24
C THR A 31 17.54 20.74 -0.63
N GLN A 32 17.51 20.86 0.71
CA GLN A 32 16.36 21.24 1.55
C GLN A 32 15.24 20.19 1.76
N ARG A 33 15.59 18.95 2.11
CA ARG A 33 14.59 17.99 2.59
C ARG A 33 14.11 18.33 4.00
N THR A 34 12.81 18.58 4.16
CA THR A 34 12.15 18.78 5.47
C THR A 34 12.07 17.44 6.21
N GLY A 35 12.53 17.39 7.46
CA GLY A 35 12.33 16.21 8.32
C GLY A 35 10.85 15.93 8.62
N GLY A 36 10.46 14.67 8.74
CA GLY A 36 9.08 14.27 9.00
C GLY A 36 8.50 14.85 10.30
N THR A 37 9.32 14.98 11.34
CA THR A 37 8.92 15.65 12.57
C THR A 37 8.59 17.13 12.34
N ASN A 38 9.36 17.81 11.49
CA ASN A 38 9.09 19.20 11.14
C ASN A 38 7.80 19.36 10.33
N PHE A 39 7.48 18.42 9.44
CA PHE A 39 6.19 18.41 8.74
C PHE A 39 5.02 18.48 9.72
N TYR A 40 4.98 17.59 10.73
CA TYR A 40 3.87 17.59 11.70
C TYR A 40 3.86 18.79 12.66
N LYS A 41 5.03 19.39 12.95
CA LYS A 41 5.08 20.67 13.67
C LYS A 41 4.41 21.78 12.86
N THR A 42 4.71 21.89 11.57
CA THR A 42 4.12 22.89 10.68
C THR A 42 2.61 22.73 10.56
N VAL A 43 2.12 21.51 10.38
CA VAL A 43 0.69 21.25 10.14
C VAL A 43 -0.13 21.00 11.41
N ALA A 44 0.42 21.24 12.60
CA ALA A 44 -0.17 20.85 13.88
C ALA A 44 -1.62 21.33 14.06
N ALA A 45 -1.89 22.58 13.68
CA ALA A 45 -3.21 23.21 13.77
C ALA A 45 -3.99 23.20 12.43
N TRP A 46 -3.42 22.64 11.37
CA TRP A 46 -3.99 22.71 10.03
C TRP A 46 -5.10 21.68 9.84
N LYS A 47 -6.07 22.04 9.00
CA LYS A 47 -7.13 21.13 8.54
C LYS A 47 -6.66 20.34 7.32
N TRP A 48 -7.44 19.32 6.97
CA TRP A 48 -7.10 18.34 5.95
C TRP A 48 -6.62 18.96 4.64
N ALA A 49 -7.29 19.99 4.11
CA ALA A 49 -6.98 20.53 2.77
C ALA A 49 -5.58 21.15 2.68
N ALA A 50 -5.20 21.96 3.68
CA ALA A 50 -3.87 22.56 3.74
C ALA A 50 -2.78 21.51 4.02
N ARG A 51 -3.09 20.51 4.87
CA ARG A 51 -2.18 19.41 5.17
C ARG A 51 -1.91 18.53 3.95
N ASP A 52 -2.96 18.15 3.22
CA ASP A 52 -2.85 17.36 1.99
C ASP A 52 -2.06 18.12 0.93
N SER A 53 -2.31 19.43 0.79
CA SER A 53 -1.60 20.28 -0.16
C SER A 53 -0.09 20.33 0.12
N LEU A 54 0.30 20.50 1.39
CA LEU A 54 1.72 20.46 1.77
C LEU A 54 2.32 19.05 1.58
N ALA A 55 1.60 18.00 1.95
CA ALA A 55 2.07 16.62 1.78
C ALA A 55 2.30 16.28 0.30
N VAL A 56 1.39 16.66 -0.60
CA VAL A 56 1.55 16.50 -2.04
C VAL A 56 2.78 17.25 -2.53
N GLN A 57 2.96 18.52 -2.13
CA GLN A 57 4.12 19.32 -2.51
C GLN A 57 5.43 18.64 -2.09
N GLU A 58 5.56 18.26 -0.80
CA GLU A 58 6.75 17.63 -0.25
C GLU A 58 7.07 16.29 -0.94
N ILE A 59 6.05 15.44 -1.10
CA ILE A 59 6.22 14.11 -1.71
C ILE A 59 6.64 14.25 -3.19
N LEU A 60 5.98 15.12 -3.96
CA LEU A 60 6.30 15.33 -5.38
C LEU A 60 7.65 16.04 -5.60
N ALA A 61 8.09 16.86 -4.65
CA ALA A 61 9.46 17.39 -4.61
C ALA A 61 10.52 16.31 -4.29
N GLY A 62 10.09 15.08 -4.02
CA GLY A 62 10.95 13.97 -3.71
C GLY A 62 11.35 13.89 -2.25
N ASN A 63 10.70 14.60 -1.32
CA ASN A 63 10.93 14.50 0.12
C ASN A 63 10.27 13.24 0.73
N ILE A 64 10.69 12.08 0.22
CA ILE A 64 10.30 10.76 0.70
C ILE A 64 11.53 9.96 1.14
N PRO A 65 11.43 9.13 2.18
CA PRO A 65 12.49 8.21 2.56
C PRO A 65 12.93 7.33 1.39
N SER A 66 14.23 7.12 1.23
CA SER A 66 14.79 6.35 0.10
C SER A 66 14.29 4.90 0.06
N PHE A 67 13.97 4.32 1.23
CA PHE A 67 13.42 2.97 1.30
C PHE A 67 12.05 2.86 0.63
N LEU A 68 11.23 3.92 0.62
CA LEU A 68 9.92 3.90 -0.04
C LEU A 68 10.01 3.78 -1.56
N LYS A 69 11.16 4.14 -2.15
CA LYS A 69 11.39 3.97 -3.59
C LYS A 69 11.64 2.51 -3.98
N LYS A 70 11.92 1.63 -3.02
CA LYS A 70 12.28 0.22 -3.24
C LYS A 70 11.06 -0.69 -3.13
N PHE A 71 10.30 -0.80 -4.20
CA PHE A 71 9.05 -1.54 -4.24
C PHE A 71 9.29 -3.06 -4.11
N VAL A 72 8.32 -3.72 -3.46
CA VAL A 72 8.34 -5.14 -3.13
C VAL A 72 7.38 -5.89 -4.04
N ALA A 73 7.83 -7.00 -4.61
CA ALA A 73 6.97 -7.87 -5.42
C ALA A 73 5.96 -8.62 -4.54
N VAL A 74 4.70 -8.64 -4.97
CA VAL A 74 3.60 -9.40 -4.36
C VAL A 74 2.95 -10.22 -5.46
N THR A 75 2.72 -11.50 -5.16
CA THR A 75 2.17 -12.46 -6.11
C THR A 75 0.65 -12.60 -5.92
N SER A 76 -0.05 -12.84 -7.01
CA SER A 76 -1.47 -13.20 -7.03
C SER A 76 -1.68 -14.37 -7.98
N THR A 77 -2.62 -15.25 -7.66
CA THR A 77 -2.95 -16.40 -8.50
C THR A 77 -4.45 -16.58 -8.52
N ILE A 78 -4.96 -16.99 -9.69
CA ILE A 78 -6.34 -17.46 -9.87
C ILE A 78 -6.32 -18.75 -10.68
N LYS A 79 -7.41 -19.52 -10.61
CA LYS A 79 -7.72 -20.56 -11.58
C LYS A 79 -8.91 -20.11 -12.41
N ASP A 80 -8.85 -20.35 -13.72
CA ASP A 80 -9.98 -20.11 -14.62
C ASP A 80 -11.03 -21.24 -14.52
N SER A 81 -12.08 -21.15 -15.35
CA SER A 81 -13.19 -22.13 -15.34
C SER A 81 -12.80 -23.53 -15.83
N ILE A 82 -11.66 -23.67 -16.52
CA ILE A 82 -11.13 -24.95 -17.02
C ILE A 82 -9.94 -25.46 -16.19
N GLY A 83 -9.60 -24.77 -15.10
CA GLY A 83 -8.59 -25.17 -14.12
C GLY A 83 -7.17 -24.68 -14.42
N ILE A 84 -6.97 -23.88 -15.46
CA ILE A 84 -5.66 -23.28 -15.78
C ILE A 84 -5.34 -22.21 -14.73
N SER A 85 -4.11 -22.25 -14.22
CA SER A 85 -3.64 -21.26 -13.25
C SER A 85 -3.02 -20.06 -13.97
N HIS A 86 -3.45 -18.87 -13.56
CA HIS A 86 -2.90 -17.60 -14.02
C HIS A 86 -2.20 -16.90 -12.88
N HIS A 87 -1.07 -16.26 -13.17
CA HIS A 87 -0.20 -15.65 -12.18
C HIS A 87 0.02 -14.17 -12.49
N ALA A 88 -0.13 -13.33 -11.47
CA ALA A 88 0.27 -11.93 -11.51
C ALA A 88 1.37 -11.64 -10.49
N VAL A 89 2.28 -10.75 -10.86
CA VAL A 89 3.19 -10.07 -9.94
C VAL A 89 2.97 -8.58 -10.05
N PHE A 90 2.65 -7.94 -8.93
CA PHE A 90 2.57 -6.48 -8.81
C PHE A 90 3.60 -5.98 -7.80
N TYR A 91 4.01 -4.73 -7.93
CA TYR A 91 5.04 -4.12 -7.07
C TYR A 91 4.41 -3.05 -6.19
N VAL A 92 4.60 -3.14 -4.89
CA VAL A 92 4.02 -2.23 -3.89
C VAL A 92 5.09 -1.47 -3.12
N SER A 93 4.81 -0.23 -2.71
CA SER A 93 5.65 0.49 -1.76
C SER A 93 5.83 -0.31 -0.46
N PRO A 94 7.05 -0.40 0.10
CA PRO A 94 7.31 -1.28 1.24
C PRO A 94 6.59 -0.85 2.53
N ASP A 95 6.14 0.40 2.60
CA ASP A 95 5.32 0.97 3.68
C ASP A 95 4.31 1.95 3.05
N TYR A 96 3.47 2.56 3.89
CA TYR A 96 2.59 3.65 3.50
C TYR A 96 3.38 4.92 3.16
N LEU A 97 2.78 5.80 2.36
CA LEU A 97 3.37 7.10 2.00
C LEU A 97 3.85 7.86 3.24
N ALA A 98 5.05 8.41 3.14
CA ALA A 98 5.70 9.14 4.20
C ALA A 98 6.44 10.35 3.65
N VAL A 99 6.57 11.38 4.50
CA VAL A 99 7.37 12.57 4.24
C VAL A 99 8.61 12.52 5.13
N GLY A 100 9.76 12.89 4.57
CA GLY A 100 11.00 13.12 5.32
C GLY A 100 12.24 12.44 4.77
N THR A 101 13.29 12.45 5.59
CA THR A 101 14.60 11.85 5.27
C THR A 101 14.62 10.36 5.67
N ASN A 102 15.78 9.69 5.55
CA ASN A 102 15.87 8.31 6.06
C ASN A 102 15.90 8.26 7.59
N GLU A 103 16.33 9.34 8.22
CA GLU A 103 16.58 9.48 9.65
C GLU A 103 15.37 10.07 10.39
N ASP A 104 14.64 10.99 9.77
CA ASP A 104 13.44 11.62 10.32
C ASP A 104 12.32 11.64 9.28
N TRP A 105 11.37 10.72 9.41
CA TRP A 105 10.24 10.58 8.51
C TRP A 105 8.98 10.16 9.25
N VAL A 106 7.83 10.47 8.65
CA VAL A 106 6.52 10.20 9.24
C VAL A 106 5.52 9.71 8.20
N ARG A 107 4.69 8.72 8.56
CA ARG A 107 3.60 8.22 7.69
C ARG A 107 2.50 9.28 7.62
N ILE A 108 2.03 9.61 6.41
CA ILE A 108 1.03 10.66 6.21
C ILE A 108 -0.30 10.07 5.76
N PRO A 109 -1.34 10.11 6.61
CA PRO A 109 -2.73 9.90 6.17
C PRO A 109 -3.15 11.02 5.20
N LEU A 110 -3.75 10.65 4.07
CA LEU A 110 -4.19 11.56 3.02
C LEU A 110 -5.62 11.24 2.59
N THR A 111 -6.31 12.22 2.03
CA THR A 111 -7.54 11.95 1.27
C THR A 111 -7.24 11.11 0.03
N PRO A 112 -8.22 10.36 -0.52
CA PRO A 112 -8.08 9.69 -1.81
C PRO A 112 -7.69 10.62 -2.96
N MET A 113 -8.08 11.90 -2.92
CA MET A 113 -7.77 12.88 -3.97
C MET A 113 -6.25 13.18 -3.99
N ALA A 114 -5.69 13.54 -2.84
CA ALA A 114 -4.26 13.76 -2.70
C ALA A 114 -3.44 12.49 -2.98
N ALA A 115 -3.92 11.35 -2.47
CA ALA A 115 -3.33 10.04 -2.73
C ALA A 115 -3.26 9.72 -4.22
N GLN A 116 -4.35 9.93 -4.96
CA GLN A 116 -4.41 9.67 -6.40
C GLN A 116 -3.50 10.60 -7.18
N LYS A 117 -3.45 11.89 -6.84
CA LYS A 117 -2.54 12.85 -7.48
C LYS A 117 -1.09 12.40 -7.37
N ILE A 118 -0.67 11.94 -6.19
CA ILE A 118 0.68 11.39 -5.98
C ILE A 118 0.88 10.11 -6.78
N ALA A 119 -0.09 9.19 -6.73
CA ALA A 119 -0.01 7.93 -7.44
C ALA A 119 0.16 8.13 -8.95
N ASP A 120 -0.67 8.97 -9.57
CA ASP A 120 -0.59 9.29 -11.00
C ASP A 120 0.77 9.91 -11.35
N SER A 121 1.26 10.84 -10.52
CA SER A 121 2.56 11.50 -10.72
C SER A 121 3.76 10.54 -10.65
N PHE A 122 3.61 9.43 -9.92
CA PHE A 122 4.63 8.40 -9.77
C PHE A 122 4.40 7.19 -10.66
N HIS A 123 3.50 7.26 -11.64
CA HIS A 123 3.12 6.11 -12.47
C HIS A 123 2.70 4.91 -11.62
N CYS A 124 1.89 5.18 -10.60
CA CYS A 124 1.33 4.23 -9.66
C CYS A 124 -0.21 4.32 -9.64
N PHE A 125 -0.84 3.42 -8.90
CA PHE A 125 -2.27 3.45 -8.59
C PHE A 125 -2.52 2.98 -7.14
N LEU A 126 -3.74 3.20 -6.66
CA LEU A 126 -4.16 2.76 -5.32
C LEU A 126 -4.59 1.29 -5.33
N PRO A 127 -4.38 0.52 -4.26
CA PRO A 127 -4.68 -0.91 -4.23
C PRO A 127 -6.19 -1.19 -4.27
N THR A 128 -6.58 -2.40 -4.64
CA THR A 128 -7.94 -2.92 -4.39
C THR A 128 -7.98 -3.65 -3.04
N ARG A 129 -9.18 -4.05 -2.59
CA ARG A 129 -9.34 -4.93 -1.42
C ARG A 129 -8.47 -6.20 -1.49
N LYS A 130 -8.60 -6.98 -2.57
CA LYS A 130 -7.81 -8.20 -2.81
C LYS A 130 -6.31 -7.95 -2.68
N MET A 131 -5.82 -6.84 -3.23
CA MET A 131 -4.40 -6.52 -3.19
C MET A 131 -3.93 -6.23 -1.76
N VAL A 132 -4.73 -5.51 -0.97
CA VAL A 132 -4.42 -5.27 0.46
C VAL A 132 -4.32 -6.59 1.23
N ASP A 133 -5.23 -7.55 0.98
CA ASP A 133 -5.16 -8.88 1.60
C ASP A 133 -3.89 -9.63 1.21
N LEU A 134 -3.54 -9.63 -0.08
CA LEU A 134 -2.32 -10.28 -0.59
C LEU A 134 -1.04 -9.63 -0.04
N ILE A 135 -1.03 -8.30 0.05
CA ILE A 135 0.05 -7.52 0.68
C ILE A 135 0.21 -7.95 2.14
N TYR A 136 -0.88 -8.03 2.90
CA TYR A 136 -0.83 -8.48 4.28
C TYR A 136 -0.26 -9.89 4.37
N GLN A 137 -0.81 -10.85 3.61
CA GLN A 137 -0.35 -12.24 3.63
C GLN A 137 1.17 -12.36 3.38
N GLN A 138 1.69 -11.62 2.41
CA GLN A 138 3.09 -11.66 1.98
C GLN A 138 4.02 -10.67 2.71
N ALA A 139 3.49 -9.84 3.63
CA ALA A 139 4.30 -8.89 4.39
C ALA A 139 5.25 -9.58 5.38
N ALA A 140 6.51 -9.16 5.37
CA ALA A 140 7.54 -9.61 6.31
C ALA A 140 7.32 -9.05 7.72
N VAL A 141 6.73 -7.85 7.83
CA VAL A 141 6.42 -7.22 9.11
C VAL A 141 4.91 -7.03 9.21
N LYS A 142 4.31 -7.66 10.23
CA LYS A 142 2.90 -7.50 10.59
C LYS A 142 2.86 -7.01 12.03
N LEU A 143 2.12 -5.93 12.30
CA LEU A 143 1.98 -5.35 13.63
C LEU A 143 0.51 -5.34 14.03
N GLU A 144 0.24 -5.49 15.32
CA GLU A 144 -1.11 -5.44 15.86
C GLU A 144 -1.67 -4.01 15.76
N PRO A 145 -2.89 -3.82 15.20
CA PRO A 145 -3.59 -2.55 15.20
C PRO A 145 -3.69 -1.90 16.59
N VAL A 146 -3.54 -0.57 16.65
CA VAL A 146 -3.75 0.20 17.90
C VAL A 146 -4.75 1.33 17.64
N PRO A 147 -6.05 1.11 17.92
CA PRO A 147 -7.06 2.15 17.77
C PRO A 147 -6.90 3.32 18.75
N MET A 148 -7.06 4.54 18.22
CA MET A 148 -7.17 5.79 18.96
C MET A 148 -8.58 6.38 18.81
N TYR A 149 -9.14 6.93 19.88
CA TYR A 149 -10.56 7.33 19.94
C TYR A 149 -10.78 8.85 19.95
N ALA A 150 -9.78 9.64 20.35
CA ALA A 150 -9.88 11.09 20.46
C ALA A 150 -9.21 11.82 19.29
N PHE A 151 -9.80 12.95 18.87
CA PHE A 151 -9.24 13.89 17.88
C PHE A 151 -8.69 13.23 16.62
N ARG A 152 -9.45 12.27 16.08
CA ARG A 152 -8.96 11.27 15.11
C ARG A 152 -8.40 11.89 13.82
N ASP A 153 -8.89 13.05 13.42
CA ASP A 153 -8.52 13.81 12.22
C ASP A 153 -7.39 14.85 12.45
N SER A 154 -6.93 14.98 13.70
CA SER A 154 -5.90 15.95 14.07
C SER A 154 -4.49 15.50 13.68
N SER A 155 -3.67 16.45 13.25
CA SER A 155 -2.26 16.20 12.92
C SER A 155 -1.47 15.63 14.11
N VAL A 156 -1.81 16.03 15.34
CA VAL A 156 -1.22 15.52 16.58
C VAL A 156 -1.50 14.02 16.73
N THR A 157 -2.74 13.58 16.56
CA THR A 157 -3.12 12.16 16.63
C THR A 157 -2.48 11.35 15.50
N MET A 158 -2.37 11.91 14.30
CA MET A 158 -1.67 11.26 13.19
C MET A 158 -0.19 11.00 13.50
N TRP A 159 0.51 12.01 14.05
CA TRP A 159 1.90 11.88 14.49
C TRP A 159 2.06 10.87 15.64
N GLN A 160 1.19 10.94 16.65
CA GLN A 160 1.18 9.97 17.75
C GLN A 160 1.01 8.53 17.25
N HIS A 161 0.08 8.30 16.32
CA HIS A 161 -0.11 6.96 15.75
C HIS A 161 1.11 6.49 14.94
N HIS A 162 1.82 7.40 14.26
CA HIS A 162 3.10 7.06 13.64
C HIS A 162 4.11 6.59 14.69
N LEU A 163 4.25 7.28 15.83
CA LEU A 163 5.16 6.88 16.91
C LEU A 163 4.78 5.53 17.53
N ILE A 164 3.48 5.25 17.72
CA ILE A 164 2.99 3.95 18.20
C ILE A 164 3.44 2.83 17.24
N ILE A 165 3.25 3.01 15.94
CA ILE A 165 3.70 2.05 14.93
C ILE A 165 5.21 1.88 14.99
N GLU A 166 6.00 2.95 15.10
CA GLU A 166 7.47 2.85 15.17
C GLU A 166 7.93 2.12 16.44
N GLY A 167 7.27 2.36 17.58
CA GLY A 167 7.51 1.64 18.83
C GLY A 167 7.22 0.14 18.73
N GLN A 168 6.19 -0.26 17.97
CA GLN A 168 5.93 -1.67 17.65
C GLN A 168 6.92 -2.20 16.59
N ARG A 169 7.27 -1.41 15.57
CA ARG A 169 8.14 -1.81 14.45
C ARG A 169 9.55 -2.14 14.94
N LYS A 170 10.08 -1.39 15.91
CA LYS A 170 11.41 -1.58 16.51
C LYS A 170 12.52 -1.75 15.46
N GLY A 171 12.47 -0.93 14.40
CA GLY A 171 13.46 -0.96 13.32
C GLY A 171 13.35 -2.15 12.35
N ARG A 172 12.41 -3.10 12.53
CA ARG A 172 12.17 -4.19 11.58
C ARG A 172 11.92 -3.65 10.16
N ARG A 173 12.49 -4.33 9.17
CA ARG A 173 12.51 -3.91 7.75
C ARG A 173 11.80 -4.93 6.87
N GLY A 174 11.41 -4.49 5.68
CA GLY A 174 10.66 -5.28 4.71
C GLY A 174 9.24 -4.71 4.53
N LEU A 175 8.46 -5.37 3.68
CA LEU A 175 7.06 -5.01 3.46
C LEU A 175 6.30 -5.06 4.79
N ILE A 176 5.74 -3.93 5.21
CA ILE A 176 4.96 -3.80 6.45
C ILE A 176 3.47 -3.66 6.16
N ALA A 177 2.64 -4.40 6.89
CA ALA A 177 1.19 -4.40 6.73
C ALA A 177 0.45 -4.52 8.08
N GLY A 178 -0.88 -4.34 8.04
CA GLY A 178 -1.75 -4.44 9.22
C GLY A 178 -1.84 -3.18 10.09
N ILE A 179 -1.22 -2.06 9.69
CA ILE A 179 -1.07 -0.87 10.55
C ILE A 179 -1.98 0.32 10.21
N LYS A 180 -2.65 0.31 9.07
CA LYS A 180 -3.64 1.32 8.66
C LYS A 180 -4.78 0.67 7.87
N LYS A 181 -5.85 1.43 7.70
CA LYS A 181 -6.91 1.21 6.70
C LYS A 181 -6.39 1.77 5.38
N ASP A 182 -6.18 0.90 4.41
CA ASP A 182 -5.77 1.29 3.07
C ASP A 182 -6.92 2.03 2.37
N VAL A 183 -6.61 3.18 1.76
CA VAL A 183 -7.50 3.78 0.76
C VAL A 183 -7.46 2.90 -0.48
N VAL A 184 -8.61 2.36 -0.87
CA VAL A 184 -8.69 1.36 -1.94
C VAL A 184 -9.50 1.87 -3.13
N LEU A 185 -9.19 1.32 -4.31
CA LEU A 185 -10.09 1.34 -5.45
C LEU A 185 -11.19 0.32 -5.20
N SER A 186 -12.44 0.77 -5.23
CA SER A 186 -13.58 -0.11 -5.11
C SER A 186 -14.68 0.31 -6.04
N GLY A 187 -15.21 -0.68 -6.74
CA GLY A 187 -16.34 -0.50 -7.61
C GLY A 187 -17.58 0.04 -6.86
N LYS A 188 -17.71 -0.23 -5.55
CA LYS A 188 -18.82 0.30 -4.73
C LYS A 188 -18.96 1.83 -4.83
N ILE A 189 -17.88 2.56 -5.08
CA ILE A 189 -17.91 4.02 -5.25
C ILE A 189 -18.71 4.42 -6.48
N SER A 190 -18.49 3.76 -7.63
CA SER A 190 -19.22 4.04 -8.88
C SER A 190 -20.73 3.80 -8.79
N ARG A 191 -21.17 3.08 -7.75
CA ARG A 191 -22.56 2.69 -7.50
C ARG A 191 -23.14 3.35 -6.26
N ASP A 192 -22.35 4.14 -5.53
CA ASP A 192 -22.86 4.85 -4.37
C ASP A 192 -23.77 5.97 -4.89
N PRO A 193 -25.05 6.03 -4.44
CA PRO A 193 -25.96 7.10 -4.85
C PRO A 193 -25.49 8.47 -4.35
N LYS A 194 -24.62 8.52 -3.32
CA LYS A 194 -24.05 9.75 -2.81
C LYS A 194 -22.75 10.06 -3.55
N PRO A 195 -22.54 11.32 -4.01
CA PRO A 195 -21.28 11.70 -4.63
C PRO A 195 -20.14 11.79 -3.59
N ASN A 196 -18.91 11.98 -4.07
CA ASN A 196 -17.74 12.31 -3.26
C ASN A 196 -17.45 11.29 -2.17
N ARG A 197 -17.31 10.03 -2.56
CA ARG A 197 -17.11 8.90 -1.64
C ARG A 197 -15.69 8.37 -1.73
N GLU A 198 -15.23 7.84 -0.61
CA GLU A 198 -14.01 7.04 -0.55
C GLU A 198 -14.32 5.60 -0.22
N ALA A 199 -13.39 4.70 -0.53
CA ALA A 199 -13.39 3.34 -0.04
C ALA A 199 -12.14 3.09 0.79
N ILE A 200 -12.34 2.56 1.99
CA ILE A 200 -11.25 2.15 2.88
C ILE A 200 -11.42 0.68 3.30
N TYR A 201 -10.31 0.00 3.51
CA TYR A 201 -10.29 -1.42 3.87
C TYR A 201 -9.01 -1.79 4.63
N GLY A 202 -9.08 -2.81 5.48
CA GLY A 202 -7.90 -3.47 6.05
C GLY A 202 -7.71 -3.17 7.53
N TRP A 203 -6.52 -2.70 7.90
CA TRP A 203 -6.07 -2.63 9.29
C TRP A 203 -6.17 -4.01 9.97
N HIS A 204 -5.54 -4.99 9.31
CA HIS A 204 -5.57 -6.40 9.67
C HIS A 204 -4.96 -6.68 11.04
N GLN A 205 -5.71 -7.41 11.86
CA GLN A 205 -5.21 -8.06 13.08
C GLN A 205 -4.18 -9.14 12.72
N LEU A 206 -3.37 -9.59 13.69
CA LEU A 206 -2.34 -10.60 13.46
C LEU A 206 -2.88 -11.93 12.89
N ASN A 207 -4.15 -12.27 13.17
CA ASN A 207 -4.84 -13.43 12.59
C ASN A 207 -5.22 -13.25 11.11
N GLY A 208 -4.97 -12.08 10.51
CA GLY A 208 -5.31 -11.75 9.13
C GLY A 208 -6.74 -11.26 8.90
N ASN A 209 -7.54 -11.07 9.96
CA ASN A 209 -8.87 -10.50 9.82
C ASN A 209 -8.78 -8.96 9.81
N PRO A 210 -9.38 -8.26 8.83
CA PRO A 210 -9.42 -6.80 8.80
C PRO A 210 -10.32 -6.25 9.90
N ILE A 211 -9.86 -5.25 10.66
CA ILE A 211 -10.74 -4.48 11.56
C ILE A 211 -11.68 -3.60 10.75
N GLN A 212 -11.21 -3.07 9.61
CA GLN A 212 -12.01 -2.28 8.70
C GLN A 212 -12.50 -3.16 7.53
N PRO A 213 -13.77 -3.61 7.53
CA PRO A 213 -14.37 -4.19 6.33
C PRO A 213 -14.45 -3.12 5.24
N LEU A 214 -14.67 -3.55 3.98
CA LEU A 214 -14.75 -2.64 2.85
C LEU A 214 -15.90 -1.65 3.05
N TYR A 215 -15.54 -0.40 3.26
CA TYR A 215 -16.45 0.63 3.71
C TYR A 215 -16.38 1.85 2.82
N THR A 216 -17.53 2.27 2.30
CA THR A 216 -17.69 3.48 1.48
C THR A 216 -18.53 4.55 2.16
N GLY A 217 -18.65 4.48 3.49
CA GLY A 217 -19.54 5.36 4.26
C GLY A 217 -18.95 6.76 4.54
N HIS A 218 -17.70 7.02 4.19
CA HIS A 218 -17.08 8.34 4.33
C HIS A 218 -17.14 9.18 3.05
N ILE A 219 -17.21 10.49 3.25
CA ILE A 219 -16.96 11.49 2.19
C ILE A 219 -15.47 11.51 1.87
N ASN A 220 -15.11 11.77 0.63
CA ASN A 220 -13.74 11.66 0.12
C ASN A 220 -12.76 12.73 0.64
N TRP A 221 -13.23 13.71 1.43
CA TRP A 221 -12.39 14.65 2.17
C TRP A 221 -12.31 14.35 3.67
N TRP A 222 -12.93 13.26 4.13
CA TRP A 222 -12.64 12.72 5.45
C TRP A 222 -11.27 12.05 5.44
N VAL A 223 -10.46 12.31 6.45
CA VAL A 223 -9.18 11.64 6.65
C VAL A 223 -8.85 11.67 8.13
N ASP A 224 -8.48 10.51 8.67
CA ASP A 224 -8.10 10.35 10.06
C ASP A 224 -6.77 9.60 10.20
N TYR A 225 -6.24 9.51 11.42
CA TYR A 225 -4.98 8.83 11.70
C TYR A 225 -4.91 7.40 11.15
N SER A 226 -6.05 6.72 10.97
CA SER A 226 -6.09 5.33 10.54
C SER A 226 -6.00 5.17 9.03
N HIS A 227 -6.09 6.25 8.25
CA HIS A 227 -5.93 6.19 6.79
C HIS A 227 -4.48 5.91 6.41
N GLY A 228 -4.30 5.06 5.42
CA GLY A 228 -3.01 4.70 4.85
C GLY A 228 -3.08 4.69 3.34
N VAL A 229 -2.10 5.33 2.70
CA VAL A 229 -1.94 5.30 1.25
C VAL A 229 -0.74 4.42 0.89
N ARG A 230 -0.97 3.37 0.10
CA ARG A 230 0.09 2.60 -0.53
C ARG A 230 0.08 2.82 -2.03
N LEU A 231 1.27 2.78 -2.61
CA LEU A 231 1.44 2.89 -4.04
C LEU A 231 1.68 1.51 -4.64
N ILE A 232 0.92 1.19 -5.67
CA ILE A 232 1.21 0.04 -6.54
C ILE A 232 1.73 0.57 -7.86
N TYR A 233 2.84 0.04 -8.35
CA TYR A 233 3.35 0.41 -9.66
C TYR A 233 2.36 0.04 -10.77
N ARG A 234 2.19 0.93 -11.77
CA ARG A 234 1.15 0.82 -12.80
C ARG A 234 1.25 -0.44 -13.66
N LYS A 235 2.44 -0.99 -13.86
CA LYS A 235 2.65 -2.21 -14.67
C LYS A 235 2.62 -3.46 -13.82
N ILE A 236 1.86 -4.45 -14.28
CA ILE A 236 1.61 -5.74 -13.64
C ILE A 236 2.15 -6.82 -14.57
N LYS A 237 2.91 -7.78 -14.04
CA LYS A 237 3.37 -8.92 -14.83
C LYS A 237 2.35 -10.05 -14.73
N VAL A 238 1.58 -10.30 -15.78
CA VAL A 238 0.58 -11.37 -15.88
C VAL A 238 1.09 -12.46 -16.83
N ASP A 239 1.23 -13.68 -16.34
CA ASP A 239 1.73 -14.84 -17.10
C ASP A 239 2.99 -14.55 -17.92
N GLY A 240 3.93 -13.82 -17.30
CA GLY A 240 5.19 -13.45 -17.93
C GLY A 240 5.16 -12.13 -18.70
N LYS A 241 3.99 -11.60 -19.07
CA LYS A 241 3.82 -10.38 -19.87
C LYS A 241 3.51 -9.17 -19.02
N GLU A 242 4.08 -8.02 -19.35
CA GLU A 242 3.72 -6.75 -18.69
C GLU A 242 2.41 -6.20 -19.25
N MET A 243 1.49 -5.82 -18.36
CA MET A 243 0.19 -5.24 -18.68
C MET A 243 -0.02 -3.98 -17.84
N ASP A 244 -0.79 -3.03 -18.36
CA ASP A 244 -1.26 -1.90 -17.56
C ASP A 244 -2.35 -2.37 -16.59
N TYR A 245 -2.36 -1.87 -15.35
CA TYR A 245 -3.36 -2.29 -14.36
C TYR A 245 -4.80 -2.07 -14.84
N THR A 246 -5.07 -1.01 -15.63
CA THR A 246 -6.42 -0.79 -16.17
C THR A 246 -6.82 -1.85 -17.17
N ASP A 247 -5.89 -2.36 -17.96
CA ASP A 247 -6.15 -3.43 -18.92
C ASP A 247 -6.40 -4.75 -18.20
N VAL A 248 -5.64 -5.01 -17.14
CA VAL A 248 -5.86 -6.17 -16.25
C VAL A 248 -7.25 -6.10 -15.62
N LEU A 249 -7.65 -4.96 -15.05
CA LEU A 249 -8.96 -4.80 -14.41
C LEU A 249 -10.14 -4.81 -15.40
N LYS A 250 -9.93 -4.42 -16.66
CA LYS A 250 -10.95 -4.52 -17.73
C LYS A 250 -11.06 -5.92 -18.34
N HIS A 251 -10.02 -6.74 -18.21
CA HIS A 251 -9.99 -8.06 -18.81
C HIS A 251 -10.94 -9.03 -18.10
N ALA A 252 -11.78 -9.73 -18.87
CA ALA A 252 -12.84 -10.60 -18.34
C ALA A 252 -12.35 -11.60 -17.28
N LEU A 253 -11.22 -12.26 -17.55
CA LEU A 253 -10.56 -13.20 -16.63
C LEU A 253 -9.57 -12.51 -15.66
N TYR A 254 -8.55 -11.81 -16.18
CA TYR A 254 -7.44 -11.28 -15.38
C TYR A 254 -7.83 -10.21 -14.36
N GLN A 255 -8.99 -9.58 -14.44
CA GLN A 255 -9.47 -8.69 -13.38
C GLN A 255 -9.46 -9.39 -12.02
N LYS A 256 -9.72 -10.70 -12.00
CA LYS A 256 -9.74 -11.51 -10.78
C LYS A 256 -8.36 -11.71 -10.17
N LEU A 257 -7.27 -11.45 -10.89
CA LEU A 257 -5.92 -11.41 -10.30
C LEU A 257 -5.77 -10.23 -9.33
N LEU A 258 -6.43 -9.11 -9.60
CA LEU A 258 -6.27 -7.89 -8.81
C LEU A 258 -7.51 -7.52 -7.99
N CYS A 259 -8.70 -8.02 -8.31
CA CYS A 259 -9.93 -7.59 -7.69
C CYS A 259 -10.89 -8.76 -7.46
N ASP A 260 -11.51 -8.80 -6.30
CA ASP A 260 -12.44 -9.85 -5.86
C ASP A 260 -13.83 -9.31 -5.53
N GLU A 261 -14.16 -8.14 -6.07
CA GLU A 261 -15.53 -7.62 -6.09
C GLU A 261 -16.29 -8.14 -7.31
N ASP A 262 -17.62 -8.01 -7.28
CA ASP A 262 -18.49 -8.37 -8.41
C ASP A 262 -18.19 -7.54 -9.66
N ARG A 263 -17.79 -6.29 -9.46
CA ARG A 263 -17.46 -5.32 -10.51
C ARG A 263 -16.19 -4.56 -10.16
N CYS A 264 -15.20 -4.65 -11.04
CA CYS A 264 -13.86 -4.09 -10.88
C CYS A 264 -13.66 -2.87 -11.81
N ASP A 265 -14.62 -1.94 -11.79
CA ASP A 265 -14.81 -0.87 -12.77
C ASP A 265 -14.47 0.54 -12.25
N PHE A 266 -13.91 0.65 -11.05
CA PHE A 266 -13.42 1.91 -10.49
C PHE A 266 -11.88 1.89 -10.47
N TYR A 267 -11.27 2.69 -11.35
CA TYR A 267 -9.82 2.60 -11.62
C TYR A 267 -9.02 3.70 -10.93
N LYS A 268 -9.65 4.82 -10.60
CA LYS A 268 -8.99 5.97 -9.96
C LYS A 268 -10.01 6.93 -9.36
N TYR A 269 -9.56 7.72 -8.40
CA TYR A 269 -10.30 8.88 -7.91
C TYR A 269 -10.09 10.08 -8.83
N SER A 270 -11.05 11.01 -8.83
CA SER A 270 -10.85 12.35 -9.41
C SER A 270 -10.22 13.26 -8.35
N TYR A 271 -9.37 14.20 -8.76
CA TYR A 271 -8.67 15.13 -7.89
C TYR A 271 -8.43 16.47 -8.58
#